data_AF-A0A9W6T3G0-F1
#
_entry.id   AF-A0A9W6T3G0-F1
#
_cell.length_a   1.000
_cell.length_b   1.000
_cell.length_c   1.000
_cell.angle_alpha   90.00
_cell.angle_beta   90.00
_cell.angle_gamma   90.00
#
_symmetry.space_group_name_H-M   'P 1'
#
loop_
_entity.id
_entity.type
_entity.pdbx_description
1 polymer ?
#
loop_
_entity_poly.entity_id
_entity_poly.type
_entity_poly.pdbx_seq_one_letter_code
_entity_poly.pdbx_strand_id
1 'polypeptide(L)'
;MEELGATCPEQISEIGVSEPFPLFTDEAVEIMRAEILRKEVFDSSGRISHNSTTGKDCTLRGYAKTMAPFSYAAWTHPDTIAAVSAMAGVELVPIMDYEIGHVNIAMKSEDAAANELVSSKRRSSMTKKNDDVPAVVNWHNDSYPVKLLFCKEEF
;
A
#
# COMPACT_ATOMS: atom_id res chain seq x y z
N MET A 1 2.39 16.78 13.23
CA MET A 1 2.67 17.69 12.10
C MET A 1 3.74 18.74 12.42
N GLU A 2 3.68 19.38 13.59
CA GLU A 2 4.68 20.36 14.04
C GLU A 2 6.11 19.79 14.12
N GLU A 3 6.27 18.56 14.62
CA GLU A 3 7.54 17.83 14.65
C GLU A 3 8.13 17.55 13.24
N LEU A 4 7.26 17.48 12.22
CA LEU A 4 7.66 17.31 10.83
C LEU A 4 7.99 18.65 10.14
N GLY A 5 7.91 19.77 10.88
CA GLY A 5 8.13 21.11 10.34
C GLY A 5 7.04 21.56 9.36
N ALA A 6 5.90 20.87 9.32
CA ALA A 6 4.81 21.12 8.40
C ALA A 6 3.59 21.62 9.17
N THR A 7 3.46 22.94 9.33
CA THR A 7 2.27 23.57 9.90
C THR A 7 1.54 24.35 8.81
N CYS A 8 0.24 24.07 8.64
CA CYS A 8 -0.62 24.75 7.67
C CYS A 8 -1.86 25.28 8.38
N PRO A 9 -2.28 26.53 8.16
CA PRO A 9 -3.51 27.07 8.75
C PRO A 9 -4.78 26.28 8.37
N GLU A 10 -4.77 25.58 7.23
CA GLU A 10 -5.87 24.77 6.71
C GLU A 10 -5.73 23.28 7.03
N GLN A 11 -4.87 22.95 8.00
CA GLN A 11 -4.62 21.57 8.40
C GLN A 11 -5.88 20.94 9.02
N ILE A 12 -6.27 19.78 8.49
CA ILE A 12 -7.47 19.06 8.91
C ILE A 12 -7.19 17.98 9.97
N SER A 13 -5.94 17.52 10.14
CA SER A 13 -5.55 16.51 11.13
C SER A 13 -4.17 16.83 11.71
N GLU A 14 -3.98 16.57 13.00
CA GLU A 14 -2.68 16.71 13.70
C GLU A 14 -1.68 15.59 13.36
N ILE A 15 -2.20 14.48 12.81
CA ILE A 15 -1.46 13.28 12.46
C ILE A 15 -0.93 13.40 11.03
N GLY A 16 0.40 13.44 10.88
CA GLY A 16 1.06 13.45 9.57
C GLY A 16 1.39 12.05 9.06
N VAL A 17 1.70 11.14 9.97
CA VAL A 17 2.03 9.73 9.72
C VAL A 17 1.83 8.96 11.02
N SER A 18 1.45 7.68 10.94
CA SER A 18 1.43 6.76 12.07
C SER A 18 2.58 5.75 11.94
N GLU A 19 3.00 5.15 13.05
CA GLU A 19 3.78 3.91 12.96
C GLU A 19 2.96 2.80 12.25
N PRO A 20 3.60 1.80 11.62
CA PRO A 20 2.90 0.67 11.05
C PRO A 20 2.14 -0.12 12.12
N PHE A 21 0.90 -0.51 11.82
CA PHE A 21 0.06 -1.30 12.71
C PHE A 21 -0.75 -2.35 11.91
N PRO A 22 -1.09 -3.48 12.53
CA PRO A 22 -1.87 -4.52 11.87
C PRO A 22 -3.36 -4.13 11.83
N LEU A 23 -3.81 -3.56 10.71
CA LEU A 23 -5.23 -3.23 10.52
C LEU A 23 -6.10 -4.47 10.25
N PHE A 24 -5.53 -5.46 9.55
CA PHE A 24 -6.21 -6.71 9.21
C PHE A 24 -5.41 -7.90 9.75
N THR A 25 -6.11 -9.02 9.97
CA THR A 25 -5.47 -10.29 10.34
C THR A 25 -4.66 -10.84 9.17
N ASP A 26 -3.70 -11.73 9.44
CA ASP A 26 -2.91 -12.37 8.38
C ASP A 26 -3.79 -13.15 7.40
N GLU A 27 -4.82 -13.84 7.88
CA GLU A 27 -5.79 -14.56 7.03
C GLU A 27 -6.53 -13.62 6.08
N ALA A 28 -6.96 -12.45 6.56
CA ALA A 28 -7.60 -11.45 5.71
C ALA A 28 -6.63 -10.92 4.64
N VAL A 29 -5.38 -10.67 5.03
CA VAL A 29 -4.32 -10.23 4.10
C VAL A 29 -4.05 -11.29 3.03
N GLU A 30 -4.06 -12.57 3.38
CA GLU A 30 -3.92 -13.67 2.42
C GLU A 30 -5.05 -13.69 1.39
N ILE A 31 -6.30 -13.50 1.82
CA ILE A 31 -7.45 -13.41 0.91
C ILE A 31 -7.32 -12.19 -0.01
N MET A 32 -6.98 -11.02 0.52
CA MET A 32 -6.77 -9.81 -0.30
C MET A 32 -5.69 -10.02 -1.36
N ARG A 33 -4.58 -10.67 -0.99
CA ARG A 33 -3.50 -11.01 -1.92
C ARG A 33 -3.97 -11.99 -2.99
N ALA A 34 -4.73 -13.02 -2.60
CA ALA A 34 -5.28 -13.98 -3.53
C ALA A 34 -6.21 -13.31 -4.56
N GLU A 35 -7.01 -12.31 -4.15
CA GLU A 35 -7.85 -11.53 -5.06
C GLU A 35 -7.04 -10.67 -6.02
N ILE A 36 -6.01 -9.98 -5.52
CA ILE A 36 -5.12 -9.11 -6.30
C ILE A 36 -4.35 -9.90 -7.35
N LEU A 37 -3.85 -11.09 -6.99
CA LEU A 37 -2.94 -11.85 -7.83
C LEU A 37 -3.62 -12.69 -8.92
N ARG A 38 -4.95 -12.61 -9.03
CA ARG A 38 -5.68 -13.30 -10.09
C ARG A 38 -5.34 -12.71 -11.44
N LYS A 39 -5.12 -13.59 -12.42
CA LYS A 39 -4.75 -13.20 -13.78
C LYS A 39 -5.74 -12.20 -14.38
N GLU A 40 -7.04 -12.39 -14.14
CA GLU A 40 -8.07 -11.53 -14.70
C GLU A 40 -8.00 -10.11 -14.15
N VAL A 41 -7.60 -9.94 -12.88
CA VAL A 41 -7.42 -8.62 -12.25
C VAL A 41 -6.23 -7.89 -12.87
N PHE A 42 -5.11 -8.59 -13.03
CA PHE A 42 -3.92 -8.04 -13.69
C PHE A 42 -4.18 -7.64 -15.14
N ASP A 43 -4.82 -8.50 -15.93
CA ASP A 43 -5.07 -8.25 -17.34
C ASP A 43 -6.00 -7.04 -17.56
N SER A 44 -7.02 -6.88 -16.69
CA SER A 44 -8.03 -5.83 -16.84
C SER A 44 -7.57 -4.48 -16.27
N SER A 45 -7.01 -4.50 -15.07
CA SER A 45 -6.75 -3.31 -14.25
C SER A 45 -5.27 -2.98 -14.08
N GLY A 46 -4.35 -3.84 -14.52
CA GLY A 46 -2.92 -3.60 -14.44
C GLY A 46 -2.44 -2.57 -15.45
N ARG A 47 -1.69 -1.57 -14.99
CA ARG A 47 -1.07 -0.54 -15.84
C ARG A 47 0.38 -0.37 -15.45
N ILE A 48 1.24 -0.12 -16.44
CA ILE A 48 2.63 0.24 -16.17
C ILE A 48 2.64 1.56 -15.41
N SER A 49 3.40 1.60 -14.32
CA SER A 49 3.60 2.80 -13.53
C SER A 49 4.61 3.70 -14.23
N HIS A 50 4.14 4.83 -14.77
CA HIS A 50 5.00 5.83 -15.41
C HIS A 50 5.95 6.53 -14.42
N ASN A 51 5.65 6.47 -13.12
CA ASN A 51 6.46 7.01 -12.03
C ASN A 51 7.28 5.91 -11.32
N SER A 52 7.41 4.74 -11.94
CA SER A 52 8.20 3.62 -11.47
C SER A 52 9.69 3.97 -11.42
N THR A 53 10.34 3.60 -10.32
CA THR A 53 11.80 3.73 -10.18
C THR A 53 12.55 2.74 -11.09
N THR A 54 11.92 1.63 -11.48
CA THR A 54 12.52 0.58 -12.33
C THR A 54 12.08 0.63 -13.80
N GLY A 55 11.07 1.44 -14.12
CA GLY A 55 10.40 1.48 -15.43
C GLY A 55 9.59 0.21 -15.76
N LYS A 56 9.52 -0.74 -14.82
CA LYS A 56 8.82 -2.01 -14.98
C LYS A 56 7.75 -2.23 -13.93
N ASP A 57 7.55 -1.33 -12.97
CA ASP A 57 6.55 -1.54 -11.92
C ASP A 57 5.12 -1.36 -12.47
N CYS A 58 4.16 -2.01 -11.82
CA CYS A 58 2.76 -2.02 -12.22
C CYS A 58 1.90 -1.39 -11.11
N THR A 59 0.81 -0.74 -11.48
CA THR A 59 -0.26 -0.35 -10.57
C THR A 59 -1.57 -1.06 -10.93
N LEU A 60 -2.33 -1.46 -9.91
CA LEU A 60 -3.68 -2.01 -10.06
C LEU A 60 -4.67 -1.03 -9.45
N ARG A 61 -5.62 -0.55 -10.25
CA ARG A 61 -6.68 0.39 -9.83
C ARG A 61 -8.03 -0.02 -10.41
N GLY A 62 -9.12 0.38 -9.77
CA GLY A 62 -10.48 0.17 -10.27
C GLY A 62 -11.00 -1.26 -10.29
N TYR A 63 -10.27 -2.23 -9.71
CA TYR A 63 -10.69 -3.63 -9.72
C TYR A 63 -11.51 -4.01 -8.48
N ALA A 64 -11.31 -3.35 -7.34
CA ALA A 64 -11.76 -3.88 -6.05
C ALA A 64 -13.28 -4.12 -6.00
N LYS A 65 -14.06 -3.13 -6.42
CA LYS A 65 -15.54 -3.19 -6.39
C LYS A 65 -16.14 -4.34 -7.21
N THR A 66 -15.51 -4.71 -8.32
CA THR A 66 -16.06 -5.67 -9.29
C THR A 66 -15.37 -7.03 -9.24
N MET A 67 -14.12 -7.09 -8.78
CA MET A 67 -13.26 -8.27 -8.89
C MET A 67 -12.61 -8.68 -7.57
N ALA A 68 -12.69 -7.88 -6.50
CA ALA A 68 -12.13 -8.24 -5.20
C ALA A 68 -13.16 -7.97 -4.10
N PRO A 69 -14.28 -8.74 -4.05
CA PRO A 69 -15.37 -8.50 -3.13
C PRO A 69 -14.94 -8.52 -1.66
N PHE A 70 -13.99 -9.37 -1.27
CA PHE A 70 -13.48 -9.39 0.10
C PHE A 70 -12.71 -8.11 0.40
N SER A 71 -11.75 -7.73 -0.47
CA SER A 71 -10.96 -6.51 -0.30
C SER A 71 -11.85 -5.26 -0.26
N TYR A 72 -12.84 -5.17 -1.17
CA TYR A 72 -13.77 -4.05 -1.19
C TYR A 72 -14.63 -4.00 0.07
N ALA A 73 -15.19 -5.14 0.50
CA ALA A 73 -15.98 -5.21 1.74
C ALA A 73 -15.15 -4.85 2.97
N ALA A 74 -13.91 -5.32 3.06
CA ALA A 74 -13.01 -5.01 4.16
C ALA A 74 -12.67 -3.52 4.23
N TRP A 75 -12.39 -2.87 3.10
CA TRP A 75 -12.07 -1.44 3.06
C TRP A 75 -13.29 -0.53 3.28
N THR A 76 -14.49 -1.02 2.99
CA THR A 76 -15.76 -0.29 3.18
C THR A 76 -16.47 -0.67 4.47
N HIS A 77 -15.91 -1.59 5.26
CA HIS A 77 -16.53 -2.06 6.49
C HIS A 77 -16.57 -0.91 7.52
N PRO A 78 -17.71 -0.70 8.22
CA PRO A 78 -17.84 0.38 9.19
C PRO A 78 -16.77 0.34 10.29
N ASP A 79 -16.39 -0.85 10.76
CA ASP A 79 -15.33 -0.98 11.79
C ASP A 79 -13.95 -0.57 11.27
N THR A 80 -13.65 -0.86 10.00
CA THR A 80 -12.40 -0.43 9.36
C THR A 80 -12.38 1.09 9.21
N ILE A 81 -13.48 1.68 8.74
CA ILE A 81 -13.62 3.14 8.61
C ILE A 81 -13.51 3.81 9.98
N ALA A 82 -14.14 3.26 11.01
CA ALA A 82 -14.08 3.77 12.38
C ALA A 82 -12.66 3.70 12.96
N ALA A 83 -11.96 2.57 12.78
CA ALA A 83 -10.58 2.42 13.24
C ALA A 83 -9.63 3.42 12.55
N VAL A 84 -9.77 3.59 11.23
CA VAL A 84 -8.95 4.52 10.46
C VAL A 84 -9.26 5.97 10.82
N SER A 85 -10.54 6.32 11.01
CA SER A 85 -10.96 7.66 11.47
C SER A 85 -10.42 7.98 12.87
N ALA A 86 -10.49 7.02 13.80
CA ALA A 86 -9.97 7.18 15.15
C ALA A 86 -8.45 7.45 15.14
N MET A 87 -7.71 6.73 14.30
CA MET A 87 -6.27 6.96 14.11
C MET A 87 -5.99 8.32 13.47
N ALA A 88 -6.76 8.73 12.46
CA ALA A 88 -6.56 10.00 11.79
C ALA A 88 -6.96 11.22 12.65
N GLY A 89 -7.67 11.00 13.76
CA GLY A 89 -8.19 12.06 14.64
C GLY A 89 -9.37 12.83 14.03
N VAL A 90 -9.86 12.41 12.87
CA VAL A 90 -10.99 13.02 12.16
C VAL A 90 -11.83 11.95 11.47
N GLU A 91 -13.11 12.25 11.25
CA GLU A 91 -13.98 11.36 10.49
C GLU A 91 -13.52 11.28 9.03
N LEU A 92 -13.35 10.04 8.55
CA LEU A 92 -12.96 9.76 7.17
C LEU A 92 -14.03 8.94 6.47
N VAL A 93 -14.25 9.24 5.19
CA VAL A 93 -15.17 8.50 4.32
C VAL A 93 -14.45 8.12 3.02
N PRO A 94 -14.64 6.90 2.49
CA PRO A 94 -14.14 6.56 1.16
C PRO A 94 -14.84 7.43 0.10
N ILE A 95 -14.07 8.27 -0.61
CA ILE A 95 -14.63 9.22 -1.58
C ILE A 95 -14.64 8.70 -3.03
N MET A 96 -13.83 7.70 -3.34
CA MET A 96 -13.66 7.20 -4.70
C MET A 96 -13.51 5.68 -4.71
N ASP A 97 -14.59 4.99 -5.09
CA ASP A 97 -14.62 3.54 -5.24
C ASP A 97 -13.49 3.00 -6.15
N TYR A 98 -13.10 3.80 -7.15
CA TYR A 98 -12.05 3.42 -8.11
C TYR A 98 -10.66 3.29 -7.46
N GLU A 99 -10.39 4.02 -6.37
CA GLU A 99 -9.11 3.98 -5.64
C GLU A 99 -9.07 2.95 -4.52
N ILE A 100 -10.21 2.36 -4.17
CA ILE A 100 -10.26 1.34 -3.12
C ILE A 100 -9.41 0.15 -3.55
N GLY A 101 -8.47 -0.23 -2.69
CA GLY A 101 -7.54 -1.33 -2.94
C GLY A 101 -6.47 -1.03 -4.00
N HIS A 102 -6.14 0.23 -4.29
CA HIS A 102 -5.01 0.55 -5.18
C HIS A 102 -3.72 -0.14 -4.71
N VAL A 103 -3.14 -0.96 -5.59
CA VAL A 103 -1.89 -1.70 -5.32
C VAL A 103 -0.76 -1.18 -6.20
N ASN A 104 0.41 -0.97 -5.62
CA ASN A 104 1.67 -0.81 -6.35
C ASN A 104 2.44 -2.13 -6.30
N ILE A 105 2.85 -2.62 -7.46
CA ILE A 105 3.53 -3.91 -7.60
C ILE A 105 4.91 -3.65 -8.21
N ALA A 106 5.93 -3.89 -7.39
CA ALA A 106 7.31 -3.86 -7.84
C ALA A 106 7.60 -5.12 -8.67
N MET A 107 8.03 -4.94 -9.92
CA MET A 107 8.43 -6.08 -10.76
C MET A 107 9.94 -6.13 -10.89
N LYS A 108 10.52 -7.28 -10.58
CA LYS A 108 11.97 -7.52 -10.68
C LYS A 108 12.24 -8.53 -11.81
N SER A 109 13.42 -8.44 -12.43
CA SER A 109 13.88 -9.51 -13.31
C SER A 109 14.17 -10.77 -12.49
N GLU A 110 14.14 -11.94 -13.14
CA GLU A 110 14.45 -13.22 -12.49
C GLU A 110 15.84 -13.17 -11.80
N ASP A 111 16.85 -12.61 -12.48
CA ASP A 111 18.20 -12.45 -11.92
C ASP A 111 18.23 -11.54 -10.68
N ALA A 112 17.44 -10.46 -10.68
CA ALA A 112 17.37 -9.54 -9.55
C ALA A 112 16.63 -10.16 -8.36
N ALA A 113 15.53 -10.88 -8.61
CA ALA A 113 14.79 -11.61 -7.59
C ALA A 113 15.63 -12.76 -6.99
N ALA A 114 16.36 -13.50 -7.82
CA ALA A 114 17.25 -14.57 -7.36
C ALA A 114 18.40 -14.03 -6.49
N ASN A 115 19.03 -12.93 -6.89
CA ASN A 115 20.07 -12.27 -6.10
C ASN A 115 19.53 -11.73 -4.77
N GLU A 116 18.32 -11.18 -4.77
CA GLU A 116 17.69 -10.69 -3.55
C GLU A 116 17.34 -11.83 -2.58
N LEU A 117 16.75 -12.94 -3.06
CA LEU A 117 16.51 -14.14 -2.26
C LEU A 117 17.79 -14.67 -1.59
N VAL A 118 18.91 -14.67 -2.32
CA VAL A 118 20.23 -15.05 -1.79
C VAL A 118 20.72 -14.03 -0.76
N SER A 119 20.50 -12.73 -1.00
CA SER A 119 20.89 -11.65 -0.09
C SER A 119 20.03 -11.60 1.19
N SER A 120 18.72 -11.88 1.10
CA SER A 120 17.77 -11.92 2.21
C SER A 120 18.04 -13.12 3.11
N LYS A 121 18.34 -14.29 2.52
CA LYS A 121 18.83 -15.46 3.28
C LYS A 121 20.17 -15.21 3.98
N ARG A 122 21.02 -14.34 3.44
CA ARG A 122 22.27 -13.89 4.10
C ARG A 122 21.97 -12.83 5.18
N ARG A 123 21.03 -11.91 4.96
CA ARG A 123 20.61 -10.88 5.92
C ARG A 123 19.83 -11.42 7.11
N SER A 124 19.07 -12.52 6.98
CA SER A 124 18.44 -13.18 8.12
C SER A 124 19.46 -13.74 9.13
N SER A 125 20.75 -13.81 8.78
CA SER A 125 21.85 -14.24 9.66
C SER A 125 22.63 -13.08 10.29
N MET A 126 22.35 -11.82 9.94
CA MET A 126 23.10 -10.64 10.39
C MET A 126 22.13 -9.54 10.84
N THR A 127 22.33 -9.03 12.06
CA THR A 127 21.45 -8.05 12.75
C THR A 127 20.91 -6.95 11.82
N LYS A 128 19.57 -6.77 11.86
CA LYS A 128 18.78 -5.81 11.08
C LYS A 128 19.45 -4.42 11.05
N LYS A 129 20.10 -4.09 9.94
CA LYS A 129 20.35 -2.69 9.57
C LYS A 129 19.15 -2.21 8.74
N ASN A 130 18.66 -1.02 9.06
CA ASN A 130 17.68 -0.26 8.26
C ASN A 130 18.32 0.09 6.91
N ASP A 131 18.32 -0.85 5.99
CA ASP A 131 18.71 -0.58 4.61
C ASP A 131 17.46 -0.10 3.85
N ASP A 132 17.60 1.00 3.10
CA ASP A 132 16.57 1.60 2.25
C ASP A 132 15.91 0.52 1.36
N VAL A 133 14.62 0.28 1.58
CA VAL A 133 13.81 -0.52 0.67
C VAL A 133 13.62 0.30 -0.60
N PRO A 134 14.04 -0.17 -1.79
CA PRO A 134 13.89 0.59 -3.01
C PRO A 134 12.41 0.88 -3.27
N ALA A 135 12.05 2.16 -3.24
CA ALA A 135 10.67 2.61 -3.37
C ALA A 135 10.13 2.30 -4.78
N VAL A 136 8.91 1.76 -4.83
CA VAL A 136 8.19 1.45 -6.08
C VAL A 136 7.80 2.73 -6.84
N VAL A 137 7.63 3.83 -6.11
CA VAL A 137 7.25 5.14 -6.62
C VAL A 137 8.21 6.19 -6.05
N ASN A 138 8.62 7.14 -6.89
CA ASN A 138 9.46 8.27 -6.49
C ASN A 138 8.75 9.20 -5.49
N TRP A 139 9.51 10.10 -4.86
CA TRP A 139 8.96 11.19 -4.05
C TRP A 139 7.93 12.00 -4.84
N HIS A 140 6.70 12.06 -4.32
CA HIS A 140 5.59 12.78 -4.94
C HIS A 140 4.64 13.31 -3.87
N ASN A 141 3.91 14.36 -4.21
CA ASN A 141 2.70 14.73 -3.50
C ASN A 141 1.54 13.95 -4.10
N ASP A 142 0.66 13.45 -3.26
CA ASP A 142 -0.59 12.91 -3.75
C ASP A 142 -1.68 13.95 -3.86
N SER A 143 -2.72 13.62 -4.61
CA SER A 143 -3.89 14.47 -4.80
C SER A 143 -4.90 14.36 -3.65
N TYR A 144 -4.81 13.32 -2.80
CA TYR A 144 -5.79 13.09 -1.72
C TYR A 144 -5.26 13.53 -0.34
N PRO A 145 -6.12 14.13 0.50
CA PRO A 145 -5.72 14.69 1.80
C PRO A 145 -5.31 13.63 2.82
N VAL A 146 -5.84 12.41 2.71
CA VAL A 146 -5.45 11.27 3.55
C VAL A 146 -5.29 10.04 2.67
N LYS A 147 -4.24 9.27 2.93
CA LYS A 147 -4.03 7.95 2.38
C LYS A 147 -3.79 6.94 3.49
N LEU A 148 -4.20 5.73 3.21
CA LEU A 148 -3.78 4.56 3.97
C LEU A 148 -2.91 3.69 3.08
N LEU A 149 -1.69 3.44 3.53
CA LEU A 149 -0.73 2.58 2.84
C LEU A 149 -0.58 1.28 3.62
N PHE A 150 -0.84 0.17 2.94
CA PHE A 150 -0.53 -1.16 3.46
C PHE A 150 0.71 -1.69 2.75
N CYS A 151 1.73 -2.08 3.51
CA CYS A 151 2.96 -2.66 3.00
C CYS A 151 3.21 -4.00 3.69
N LYS A 152 3.44 -5.06 2.93
CA LYS A 152 3.93 -6.34 3.44
C LYS A 152 5.10 -6.79 2.58
N GLU A 153 6.26 -6.96 3.21
CA GLU A 153 7.55 -7.15 2.53
C GLU A 153 7.82 -8.59 2.05
N GLU A 154 7.02 -9.58 2.47
CA GLU A 154 7.28 -10.99 2.18
C GLU A 154 6.19 -11.62 1.27
N PHE A 155 6.66 -12.41 0.29
CA PHE A 155 5.86 -13.21 -0.64
C PHE A 155 6.06 -14.70 -0.38
#